data_AF-A0A922Y295-F1
#
_entry.id   AF-A0A922Y295-F1
#
_cell.length_a   1.000
_cell.length_b   1.000
_cell.length_c   1.000
_cell.angle_alpha   90.00
_cell.angle_beta   90.00
_cell.angle_gamma   90.00
#
_symmetry.space_group_name_H-M   'P 1'
#
loop_
_entity.id
_entity.type
_entity.pdbx_description
1 polymer ?
#
loop_
_entity_poly.entity_id
_entity_poly.type
_entity_poly.pdbx_seq_one_letter_code
_entity_poly.pdbx_strand_id
1 'polypeptide(L)'
;MFEHGGGDFEVPSESFEPKVSLVAASSSCLIVGLFPEIDGPTQLHIGAAEDVDPGWPAAFAGMVETSAHALIIDTVEEEIVHRQDVPLKMTAVKVWLSDHRWPEPVFIGID
;
A
#
# COMPACT_ATOMS: atom_id res chain seq x y z
N MET A 1 -1.88 18.08 -22.23
CA MET A 1 -0.72 18.54 -21.44
C MET A 1 -0.93 17.92 -20.07
N PHE A 2 -0.29 16.77 -19.84
CA PHE A 2 -0.43 16.06 -18.58
C PHE A 2 0.74 16.53 -17.71
N GLU A 3 0.42 17.27 -16.66
CA GLU A 3 1.42 17.73 -15.70
C GLU A 3 1.74 16.53 -14.80
N HIS A 4 2.97 16.03 -14.91
CA HIS A 4 3.50 14.99 -14.05
C HIS A 4 3.66 15.57 -12.63
N GLY A 5 2.77 15.16 -11.73
CA GLY A 5 2.87 15.45 -10.29
C GLY A 5 3.69 14.39 -9.54
N GLY A 6 4.77 13.88 -10.15
CA GLY A 6 5.76 13.07 -9.45
C GLY A 6 6.80 13.99 -8.84
N GLY A 7 6.47 14.61 -7.70
CA GLY A 7 7.48 15.29 -6.91
C GLY A 7 8.44 14.24 -6.34
N ASP A 8 9.74 14.54 -6.30
CA ASP A 8 10.72 13.78 -5.53
C ASP A 8 10.24 13.69 -4.06
N PHE A 9 9.50 12.64 -3.72
CA PHE A 9 9.16 12.35 -2.34
C PHE A 9 10.39 11.68 -1.77
N GLU A 10 11.20 12.47 -1.07
CA GLU A 10 12.35 11.98 -0.31
C GLU A 10 11.81 11.07 0.79
N VAL A 11 11.68 9.78 0.46
CA VAL A 11 11.42 8.74 1.47
C VAL A 11 12.59 8.81 2.44
N PRO A 12 12.39 9.15 3.72
CA PRO A 12 13.49 9.14 4.66
C PRO A 12 14.01 7.70 4.72
N SER A 13 15.22 7.51 4.18
CA SER A 13 15.91 6.22 4.10
C SER A 13 16.12 5.58 5.48
N GLU A 14 15.89 6.34 6.55
CA GLU A 14 15.95 5.92 7.95
C GLU A 14 14.65 5.24 8.46
N SER A 15 13.55 5.21 7.70
CA SER A 15 12.29 4.57 8.15
C SER A 15 11.97 3.23 7.49
N PHE A 16 12.62 2.91 6.37
CA PHE A 16 12.44 1.62 5.70
C PHE A 16 13.54 0.66 6.13
N GLU A 17 13.47 0.21 7.38
CA GLU A 17 14.26 -0.91 7.86
C GLU A 17 13.46 -2.20 7.60
N PRO A 18 13.77 -2.98 6.55
CA PRO A 18 13.04 -4.21 6.25
C PRO A 18 13.18 -5.30 7.33
N LYS A 19 14.07 -5.09 8.31
CA LYS A 19 14.19 -5.93 9.51
C LYS A 19 13.17 -5.57 10.60
N VAL A 20 12.49 -4.42 10.49
CA VAL A 20 11.61 -3.84 11.52
C VAL A 20 10.19 -3.62 10.99
N SER A 21 10.02 -3.08 9.78
CA SER A 21 8.71 -2.90 9.14
C SER A 21 8.84 -2.99 7.62
N LEU A 22 7.94 -3.73 6.99
CA LEU A 22 7.77 -3.77 5.53
C LEU A 22 6.90 -2.62 5.02
N VAL A 23 6.36 -1.78 5.90
CA VAL A 23 5.47 -0.69 5.52
C VAL A 23 6.05 0.65 5.95
N ALA A 24 6.20 1.57 5.00
CA ALA A 24 6.47 2.98 5.25
C ALA A 24 5.27 3.82 4.81
N ALA A 25 4.88 4.80 5.63
CA ALA A 25 3.69 5.60 5.39
C ALA A 25 3.98 7.09 5.54
N SER A 26 3.35 7.88 4.69
CA SER A 26 3.16 9.33 4.81
C SER A 26 1.65 9.61 4.87
N SER A 27 1.26 10.87 5.06
CA SER A 27 -0.15 11.28 5.05
C SER A 27 -0.83 11.04 3.69
N SER A 28 -0.08 10.98 2.59
CA SER A 28 -0.62 10.88 1.22
C SER A 28 -0.13 9.66 0.45
N CYS A 29 0.71 8.80 1.03
CA CYS A 29 1.31 7.67 0.33
C CYS A 29 1.67 6.54 1.30
N LEU A 30 1.53 5.30 0.84
CA LEU A 30 1.91 4.09 1.55
C LEU A 30 2.81 3.25 0.64
N ILE A 31 3.98 2.86 1.14
CA ILE A 31 4.93 1.99 0.43
C ILE A 31 5.01 0.68 1.18
N VAL A 32 4.80 -0.42 0.44
CA VAL A 32 4.88 -1.78 0.97
C VAL A 32 6.03 -2.52 0.31
N GLY A 33 6.97 -2.98 1.14
CA GLY A 33 8.09 -3.81 0.75
C GLY A 33 7.67 -5.24 0.46
N LEU A 34 7.76 -5.62 -0.80
CA LEU A 34 7.66 -7.01 -1.24
C LEU A 34 9.07 -7.49 -1.58
N PHE A 35 9.53 -8.56 -0.94
CA PHE A 35 10.90 -9.05 -1.13
C PHE A 35 10.99 -9.97 -2.36
N PRO A 36 11.75 -9.60 -3.41
CA PRO A 36 11.74 -10.27 -4.71
C PRO A 36 12.60 -11.54 -4.79
N GLU A 37 13.21 -12.00 -3.70
CA GLU A 37 14.05 -13.22 -3.74
C GLU A 37 13.23 -14.52 -3.84
N ILE A 38 11.90 -14.44 -3.70
CA ILE A 38 11.00 -15.55 -4.02
C ILE A 38 10.53 -15.37 -5.46
N ASP A 39 10.85 -16.37 -6.29
CA ASP A 39 10.46 -16.44 -7.69
C ASP A 39 8.94 -16.73 -7.77
N GLY A 40 8.13 -15.70 -8.08
CA GLY A 40 6.68 -15.85 -8.23
C GLY A 40 5.91 -14.53 -8.16
N PRO A 41 4.69 -14.47 -8.73
CA PRO A 41 3.84 -13.29 -8.63
C PRO A 41 3.32 -13.11 -7.20
N THR A 42 3.40 -11.89 -6.66
CA THR A 42 2.71 -11.54 -5.41
C THR A 42 1.20 -11.49 -5.65
N GLN A 43 0.43 -12.12 -4.77
CA GLN A 43 -1.04 -12.07 -4.83
C GLN A 43 -1.54 -10.88 -4.02
N LEU A 44 -2.32 -10.00 -4.67
CA LEU A 44 -2.97 -8.87 -4.01
C LEU A 44 -4.48 -9.15 -3.87
N HIS A 45 -4.99 -8.99 -2.65
CA HIS A 45 -6.42 -9.02 -2.34
C HIS A 45 -6.86 -7.63 -1.93
N ILE A 46 -7.69 -6.98 -2.74
CA ILE A 46 -8.09 -5.58 -2.55
C ILE A 46 -9.62 -5.51 -2.44
N GLY A 47 -10.12 -4.86 -1.40
CA GLY A 47 -11.56 -4.73 -1.16
C GLY A 47 -11.88 -3.91 0.08
N ALA A 48 -13.15 -3.95 0.53
CA ALA A 48 -13.52 -3.38 1.83
C ALA A 48 -12.79 -4.12 2.95
N ALA A 49 -12.43 -3.43 4.04
CA ALA A 49 -11.61 -4.06 5.08
C ALA A 49 -12.27 -5.30 5.68
N GLU A 50 -13.60 -5.34 5.78
CA GLU A 50 -14.34 -6.50 6.28
C GLU A 50 -14.31 -7.73 5.36
N ASP A 51 -14.16 -7.52 4.04
CA ASP A 51 -14.18 -8.59 3.04
C ASP A 51 -12.82 -9.27 2.87
N VAL A 52 -11.74 -8.51 3.10
CA VAL A 52 -10.36 -8.96 2.89
C VAL A 52 -9.58 -9.17 4.19
N ASP A 53 -10.17 -8.88 5.36
CA ASP A 53 -9.55 -9.13 6.66
C ASP A 53 -9.25 -10.64 6.81
N PRO A 54 -7.98 -11.03 6.89
CA PRO A 54 -7.61 -12.42 6.97
C PRO A 54 -7.70 -13.00 8.41
N GLY A 55 -8.10 -12.18 9.40
CA GLY A 55 -8.34 -12.58 10.78
C GLY A 55 -7.14 -12.38 11.72
N TRP A 56 -6.07 -11.74 11.27
CA TRP A 56 -4.88 -11.42 12.07
C TRP A 56 -4.57 -9.92 12.09
N PRO A 57 -3.68 -9.44 12.98
CA PRO A 57 -3.37 -8.02 13.08
C PRO A 57 -2.78 -7.45 11.77
N ALA A 58 -3.25 -6.27 11.38
CA ALA A 58 -2.72 -5.55 10.23
C ALA A 58 -1.27 -5.09 10.49
N ALA A 59 -0.42 -5.17 9.47
CA ALA A 59 0.92 -4.58 9.48
C ALA A 59 0.85 -3.05 9.45
N PHE A 60 -0.21 -2.51 8.88
CA PHE A 60 -0.51 -1.09 8.88
C PHE A 60 -2.02 -0.85 8.98
N ALA A 61 -2.41 0.16 9.76
CA ALA A 61 -3.76 0.70 9.78
C ALA A 61 -3.67 2.22 9.96
N GLY A 62 -4.19 2.98 8.99
CA GLY A 62 -4.08 4.43 9.01
C GLY A 62 -4.96 5.12 7.97
N MET A 63 -4.87 6.44 7.92
CA MET A 63 -5.59 7.26 6.93
C MET A 63 -4.62 7.69 5.84
N VAL A 64 -5.06 7.60 4.58
CA VAL A 64 -4.37 8.11 3.41
C VAL A 64 -5.18 9.25 2.81
N GLU A 65 -4.53 10.39 2.56
CA GLU A 65 -5.14 11.51 1.88
C GLU A 65 -5.40 11.17 0.41
N THR A 66 -6.66 11.30 0.00
CA THR A 66 -7.19 10.99 -1.33
C THR A 66 -7.85 12.21 -1.92
N SER A 67 -7.15 13.35 -1.92
CA SER A 67 -7.63 14.65 -2.42
C SER A 67 -8.14 14.60 -3.88
N ALA A 68 -7.65 13.65 -4.68
CA ALA A 68 -8.09 13.39 -6.05
C ALA A 68 -9.33 12.47 -6.16
N HIS A 69 -9.96 12.10 -5.04
CA HIS A 69 -11.09 11.15 -4.99
C HIS A 69 -10.77 9.78 -5.60
N ALA A 70 -9.50 9.39 -5.57
CA ALA A 70 -9.03 8.08 -6.03
C ALA A 70 -7.91 7.59 -5.13
N LEU A 71 -7.92 6.28 -4.84
CA LEU A 71 -6.79 5.55 -4.31
C LEU A 71 -6.16 4.76 -5.45
N ILE A 72 -4.85 4.89 -5.62
CA ILE A 72 -4.07 4.21 -6.66
C ILE A 72 -3.06 3.30 -5.96
N ILE A 73 -2.94 2.08 -6.46
CA ILE A 73 -1.92 1.13 -6.07
C ILE A 73 -1.11 0.86 -7.33
N ASP A 74 0.16 1.24 -7.29
CA ASP A 74 1.09 1.04 -8.39
C ASP A 74 2.35 0.30 -7.92
N THR A 75 3.13 -0.17 -8.90
CA THR A 75 4.46 -0.72 -8.67
C THR A 75 5.50 0.39 -8.71
N VAL A 76 6.72 0.10 -8.25
CA VAL A 76 7.87 1.01 -8.37
C VAL A 76 8.23 1.35 -9.83
N GLU A 77 7.71 0.60 -10.80
CA GLU A 77 7.86 0.85 -12.24
C GLU A 77 6.69 1.71 -12.79
N GLU A 78 5.91 2.34 -11.90
CA GLU A 78 4.74 3.18 -12.22
C GLU A 78 3.62 2.42 -12.95
N GLU A 79 3.57 1.09 -12.82
CA GLU A 79 2.48 0.28 -13.34
C GLU A 79 1.31 0.30 -12.36
N ILE A 80 0.17 0.86 -12.78
CA ILE A 80 -1.06 0.87 -11.96
C ILE A 80 -1.63 -0.55 -11.91
N VAL A 81 -1.52 -1.17 -10.73
CA VAL A 81 -2.09 -2.48 -10.44
C VAL A 81 -3.57 -2.36 -10.09
N HIS A 82 -3.94 -1.29 -9.40
CA HIS A 82 -5.33 -1.03 -9.01
C HIS A 82 -5.64 0.46 -8.90
N ARG A 83 -6.88 0.82 -9.25
CA ARG A 83 -7.43 2.16 -9.05
C ARG A 83 -8.85 2.03 -8.54
N GLN A 84 -9.13 2.65 -7.41
CA GLN A 84 -10.45 2.72 -6.82
C GLN A 84 -10.87 4.18 -6.64
N ASP A 85 -12.02 4.55 -7.16
CA ASP A 85 -12.62 5.85 -6.86
C ASP A 85 -13.15 5.84 -5.42
N VAL A 86 -12.80 6.87 -4.66
CA VAL A 86 -13.18 7.02 -3.25
C VAL A 86 -13.95 8.33 -3.05
N PRO A 87 -15.08 8.31 -2.34
CA PRO A 87 -15.93 9.50 -2.22
C PRO A 87 -15.31 10.56 -1.30
N LEU A 88 -14.46 10.15 -0.36
CA LEU A 88 -13.84 11.01 0.64
C LEU A 88 -12.45 11.46 0.21
N LYS A 89 -11.96 12.54 0.84
CA LYS A 89 -10.59 13.05 0.67
C LYS A 89 -9.60 12.45 1.67
N MET A 90 -10.08 11.62 2.58
CA MET A 90 -9.28 10.78 3.45
C MET A 90 -9.90 9.40 3.45
N THR A 91 -9.10 8.40 3.15
CA THR A 91 -9.53 7.01 3.01
C THR A 91 -8.81 6.19 4.07
N ALA A 92 -9.55 5.37 4.79
CA ALA A 92 -8.95 4.45 5.75
C ALA A 92 -8.35 3.28 4.97
N VAL A 93 -7.07 2.98 5.25
CA VAL A 93 -6.35 1.89 4.60
C VAL A 93 -5.79 0.97 5.67
N LYS A 94 -6.03 -0.33 5.49
CA LYS A 94 -5.41 -1.39 6.28
C LYS A 94 -4.64 -2.31 5.36
N VAL A 95 -3.44 -2.69 5.78
CA VAL A 95 -2.60 -3.64 5.03
C VAL A 95 -2.25 -4.80 5.94
N TRP A 96 -2.56 -6.01 5.48
CA TRP A 96 -2.14 -7.24 6.13
C TRP A 96 -1.11 -7.96 5.25
N LEU A 97 -0.06 -8.41 5.91
CA LEU A 97 1.01 -9.20 5.32
C LEU A 97 0.94 -10.60 5.92
N SER A 98 1.07 -11.63 5.09
CA SER A 98 1.04 -13.03 5.57
C SER A 98 2.28 -13.40 6.40
N ASP A 99 3.42 -12.79 6.09
CA ASP A 99 4.70 -13.03 6.75
C ASP A 99 5.46 -11.71 6.85
N HIS A 100 6.21 -11.54 7.94
CA HIS A 100 6.94 -10.30 8.23
C HIS A 100 8.23 -10.15 7.40
N ARG A 101 8.62 -11.17 6.63
CA ARG A 101 9.81 -11.18 5.79
C ARG A 101 9.49 -11.53 4.34
N TRP A 102 8.50 -12.40 4.10
CA TRP A 102 8.14 -12.92 2.78
C TRP A 102 6.62 -12.95 2.53
N PRO A 103 5.97 -11.78 2.35
CA PRO A 103 4.53 -11.74 2.12
C PRO A 103 4.18 -12.30 0.73
N GLU A 104 3.35 -13.34 0.67
CA GLU A 104 2.91 -13.95 -0.61
C GLU A 104 1.46 -13.60 -0.96
N PRO A 105 0.52 -13.59 0.00
CA PRO A 105 -0.66 -12.75 -0.13
C PRO A 105 -0.54 -11.47 0.69
N VAL A 106 -0.81 -10.35 0.02
CA VAL A 106 -0.99 -9.02 0.62
C VAL A 106 -2.47 -8.68 0.53
N PHE A 107 -3.06 -8.33 1.67
CA PHE A 107 -4.45 -7.90 1.74
C PHE A 107 -4.50 -6.40 1.99
N ILE A 108 -5.33 -5.69 1.24
CA ILE A 108 -5.47 -4.24 1.29
C ILE A 108 -6.95 -3.91 1.45
N GLY A 109 -7.30 -3.46 2.65
CA GLY A 109 -8.65 -3.03 3.02
C GLY A 109 -8.78 -1.52 2.82
N ILE A 110 -9.83 -1.11 2.11
CA ILE A 110 -10.13 0.29 1.78
C ILE A 110 -11.53 0.64 2.27
N ASP A 111 -11.65 1.59 3.21
CA ASP A 111 -12.91 2.09 3.77
C ASP A 111 -13.07 3.62 3.63
#